data_AF-A0A7C6GZW5-F1
#
_entry.id   AF-A0A7C6GZW5-F1
#
_cell.length_a   1.000
_cell.length_b   1.000
_cell.length_c   1.000
_cell.angle_alpha   90.00
_cell.angle_beta   90.00
_cell.angle_gamma   90.00
#
_symmetry.space_group_name_H-M   'P 1'
#
loop_
_entity.id
_entity.type
_entity.pdbx_description
1 polymer ?
#
loop_
_entity_poly.entity_id
_entity_poly.type
_entity_poly.pdbx_seq_one_letter_code
_entity_poly.pdbx_strand_id
1 'polypeptide(L)'
;MKTLFLLSLTENDKRLIIGITIAIILVFVIIGLIGSLVVKTMKFQGRKCDTLISDVVINRIVTNPRQLRKYARKKNLRYFIKQAWLPLIFILIGFSALAIHNYRNGGDWTYNPFNTVDGFGTLVYTWDFSDPEIYSNIFGVTVLSDWPKVSNEPHFVMEAIYSYVFVVFSFIGLLWYLIVSQGYLARTLRAIELSKKVFEKSLENFNQNTLPPNPDSLQQ
;
A
#
# COMPACT_ATOMS: atom_id res chain seq x y z
N MET A 1 -16.79 10.53 45.57
CA MET A 1 -17.12 9.34 44.76
C MET A 1 -16.24 9.16 43.51
N LYS A 2 -15.61 10.20 42.94
CA LYS A 2 -14.58 10.06 41.87
C LYS A 2 -13.17 9.66 42.35
N THR A 3 -12.88 9.86 43.64
CA THR A 3 -11.56 9.60 44.24
C THR A 3 -11.38 8.18 44.78
N LEU A 4 -12.46 7.42 44.99
CA LEU A 4 -12.43 6.05 45.50
C LEU A 4 -12.08 5.02 44.41
N PHE A 5 -12.45 5.25 43.15
CA PHE A 5 -12.12 4.36 42.03
C PHE A 5 -10.64 4.45 41.59
N LEU A 6 -9.96 5.56 41.92
CA LEU A 6 -8.52 5.75 41.68
C LEU A 6 -7.63 5.11 42.76
N LEU A 7 -8.21 4.69 43.89
CA LEU A 7 -7.50 4.26 45.10
C LEU A 7 -7.42 2.72 45.27
N SER A 8 -8.01 1.93 44.37
CA SER A 8 -7.86 0.47 44.32
C SER A 8 -7.19 -0.03 43.04
N LEU A 9 -6.42 0.83 42.36
CA LEU A 9 -5.57 0.40 41.24
C LEU A 9 -4.20 0.04 41.81
N THR A 10 -3.84 -1.24 41.67
CA THR A 10 -2.50 -1.73 41.98
C THR A 10 -1.48 -0.96 41.13
N GLU A 11 -0.26 -0.76 41.62
CA GLU A 11 0.77 -0.03 40.86
C GLU A 11 1.03 -0.68 39.49
N ASN A 12 0.86 -2.00 39.41
CA ASN A 12 0.94 -2.78 38.19
C ASN A 12 -0.17 -2.41 37.17
N ASP A 13 -1.40 -2.23 37.62
CA ASP A 13 -2.54 -1.87 36.74
C ASP A 13 -2.33 -0.49 36.11
N LYS A 14 -1.77 0.46 36.88
CA LYS A 14 -1.43 1.80 36.36
C LYS A 14 -0.33 1.72 35.29
N ARG A 15 0.71 0.92 35.52
CA ARG A 15 1.80 0.72 34.53
C ARG A 15 1.27 0.07 33.25
N LEU A 16 0.36 -0.89 33.37
CA LEU A 16 -0.23 -1.58 32.23
C LEU A 16 -1.16 -0.67 31.41
N ILE A 17 -1.99 0.16 32.06
CA ILE A 17 -2.84 1.16 31.38
C ILE A 17 -1.99 2.18 30.60
N ILE A 18 -0.88 2.63 31.18
CA ILE A 18 0.07 3.51 30.50
C ILE A 18 0.66 2.81 29.27
N GLY A 19 1.07 1.54 29.41
CA GLY A 19 1.59 0.72 28.31
C GLY A 19 0.60 0.59 27.13
N ILE A 20 -0.67 0.26 27.42
CA ILE A 20 -1.71 0.15 26.38
C ILE A 20 -1.93 1.50 25.68
N THR A 21 -1.97 2.60 26.45
CA THR A 21 -2.19 3.93 25.88
C THR A 21 -1.06 4.33 24.93
N ILE A 22 0.20 4.07 25.31
CA ILE A 22 1.36 4.30 24.44
C ILE A 22 1.28 3.42 23.18
N ALA A 23 0.91 2.15 23.31
CA ALA A 23 0.76 1.24 22.19
C ALA A 23 -0.29 1.76 21.18
N ILE A 24 -1.44 2.24 21.65
CA ILE A 24 -2.49 2.82 20.80
C ILE A 24 -1.97 4.07 20.07
N ILE A 25 -1.33 5.00 20.78
CA ILE A 25 -0.75 6.21 20.17
C ILE A 25 0.27 5.82 19.08
N LEU A 26 1.11 4.83 19.36
CA LEU A 26 2.12 4.35 18.42
C LEU A 26 1.50 3.75 17.15
N VAL A 27 0.41 2.98 17.27
CA VAL A 27 -0.35 2.48 16.12
C VAL A 27 -0.89 3.62 15.26
N PHE A 28 -1.48 4.66 15.87
CA PHE A 28 -1.96 5.83 15.13
C PHE A 28 -0.84 6.57 14.40
N VAL A 29 0.33 6.73 15.05
CA VAL A 29 1.51 7.35 14.43
C VAL A 29 1.97 6.54 13.22
N ILE A 30 2.05 5.21 13.32
CA ILE A 30 2.44 4.33 12.22
C ILE A 30 1.45 4.48 11.03
N ILE A 31 0.14 4.45 11.30
CA ILE A 31 -0.87 4.63 10.26
C ILE A 31 -0.72 5.99 9.57
N GLY A 32 -0.49 7.07 10.34
CA GLY A 32 -0.25 8.40 9.81
C GLY A 32 1.00 8.49 8.93
N LEU A 33 2.10 7.85 9.34
CA LEU A 33 3.34 7.77 8.56
C LEU A 33 3.14 7.00 7.25
N ILE A 34 2.47 5.85 7.30
CA ILE A 34 2.15 5.06 6.10
C ILE A 34 1.27 5.87 5.14
N GLY A 35 0.22 6.53 5.66
CA GLY A 35 -0.65 7.38 4.86
C GLY A 35 0.11 8.52 4.17
N SER A 36 1.01 9.20 4.88
CA SER A 36 1.88 10.25 4.32
C SER A 36 2.78 9.71 3.22
N LEU A 37 3.40 8.55 3.43
CA LEU A 37 4.25 7.87 2.45
C LEU A 37 3.47 7.53 1.16
N VAL A 38 2.25 7.01 1.30
CA VAL A 38 1.36 6.69 0.17
C VAL A 38 1.04 7.95 -0.63
N VAL A 39 0.62 9.04 0.03
CA VAL A 39 0.28 10.30 -0.64
C VAL A 39 1.50 10.87 -1.38
N LYS A 40 2.68 10.88 -0.76
CA LYS A 40 3.92 11.35 -1.38
C LYS A 40 4.27 10.52 -2.62
N THR A 41 4.14 9.20 -2.52
CA THR A 41 4.39 8.26 -3.63
C THR A 41 3.40 8.47 -4.76
N MET A 42 2.10 8.64 -4.47
CA MET A 42 1.08 8.93 -5.46
C MET A 42 1.36 10.25 -6.18
N LYS A 43 1.72 11.33 -5.47
CA LYS A 43 2.08 12.61 -6.11
C LYS A 43 3.28 12.45 -7.06
N PHE A 44 4.30 11.69 -6.65
CA PHE A 44 5.47 11.43 -7.49
C PHE A 44 5.11 10.61 -8.74
N GLN A 45 4.37 9.50 -8.58
CA GLN A 45 3.95 8.66 -9.70
C GLN A 45 2.96 9.38 -10.64
N GLY A 46 2.13 10.27 -10.08
CA GLY A 46 1.20 11.11 -10.83
C GLY A 46 1.91 12.00 -11.83
N ARG A 47 3.04 12.63 -11.46
CA ARG A 47 3.83 13.50 -12.36
C ARG A 47 4.31 12.81 -13.64
N LYS A 48 4.51 11.49 -13.61
CA LYS A 48 4.84 10.71 -14.84
C LYS A 48 3.72 10.77 -15.88
N CYS A 49 2.48 11.06 -15.47
CA CYS A 49 1.37 11.27 -16.39
C CYS A 49 1.62 12.47 -17.30
N ASP A 50 2.22 13.54 -16.78
CA ASP A 50 2.50 14.77 -17.50
C ASP A 50 3.40 14.49 -18.72
N THR A 51 4.45 13.68 -18.53
CA THR A 51 5.33 13.21 -19.62
C THR A 51 4.61 12.29 -20.62
N LEU A 52 3.65 11.49 -20.16
CA LEU A 52 2.90 10.61 -21.07
C LEU A 52 1.95 11.40 -21.99
N ILE A 53 1.47 12.56 -21.57
CA ILE A 53 0.46 13.33 -22.32
C ILE A 53 0.98 14.66 -22.87
N SER A 54 2.23 15.02 -22.60
CA SER A 54 2.83 16.30 -23.03
C SER A 54 2.67 16.55 -24.52
N ASP A 55 2.98 15.56 -25.36
CA ASP A 55 3.05 15.74 -26.81
C ASP A 55 1.69 16.09 -27.41
N VAL A 56 0.61 15.50 -26.89
CA VAL A 56 -0.75 15.77 -27.38
C VAL A 56 -1.32 17.10 -26.90
N VAL A 57 -0.82 17.60 -25.76
CA VAL A 57 -1.18 18.91 -25.23
C VAL A 57 -0.40 20.02 -25.94
N ILE A 58 0.92 19.86 -26.09
CA ILE A 58 1.80 20.83 -26.75
C ILE A 58 1.43 21.01 -28.22
N ASN A 59 1.20 19.91 -28.94
CA ASN A 59 0.82 19.96 -30.36
C ASN A 59 -0.66 20.30 -30.59
N ARG A 60 -1.42 20.65 -29.53
CA ARG A 60 -2.86 21.00 -29.58
C ARG A 60 -3.74 19.97 -30.32
N ILE A 61 -3.32 18.71 -30.34
CA ILE A 61 -4.06 17.60 -30.97
C ILE A 61 -5.39 17.36 -30.24
N VAL A 62 -5.40 17.64 -28.93
CA VAL A 62 -6.57 17.47 -28.08
C VAL A 62 -7.18 18.82 -27.77
N THR A 63 -8.44 19.01 -28.15
CA THR A 63 -9.14 20.30 -28.02
C THR A 63 -10.12 20.33 -26.85
N ASN A 64 -10.42 19.19 -26.25
CA ASN A 64 -11.44 19.06 -25.22
C ASN A 64 -10.98 18.24 -24.00
N PRO A 65 -11.50 18.55 -22.79
CA PRO A 65 -11.13 17.83 -21.57
C PRO A 65 -11.49 16.34 -21.62
N ARG A 66 -12.64 16.01 -22.24
CA ARG A 66 -13.09 14.62 -22.42
C ARG A 66 -12.13 13.82 -23.31
N GLN A 67 -11.63 14.45 -24.39
CA GLN A 67 -10.68 13.82 -25.30
C GLN A 67 -9.34 13.58 -24.59
N LEU A 68 -8.87 14.52 -23.77
CA LEU A 68 -7.62 14.36 -23.01
C LEU A 68 -7.72 13.22 -22.01
N ARG A 69 -8.82 13.14 -21.25
CA ARG A 69 -9.06 12.03 -20.31
C ARG A 69 -9.08 10.68 -21.02
N LYS A 70 -9.77 10.58 -22.17
CA LYS A 70 -9.84 9.33 -22.95
C LYS A 70 -8.46 8.92 -23.46
N TYR A 71 -7.67 9.86 -23.97
CA TYR A 71 -6.30 9.60 -24.43
C TYR A 71 -5.39 9.18 -23.27
N ALA A 72 -5.38 9.96 -22.18
CA ALA A 72 -4.58 9.71 -20.98
C ALA A 72 -4.91 8.34 -20.37
N ARG A 73 -6.20 7.97 -20.26
CA ARG A 73 -6.61 6.65 -19.76
C ARG A 73 -6.08 5.52 -20.62
N LYS A 74 -6.17 5.63 -21.95
CA LYS A 74 -5.65 4.60 -22.87
C LYS A 74 -4.13 4.46 -22.74
N LYS A 75 -3.39 5.57 -22.71
CA LYS A 75 -1.92 5.55 -22.59
C LYS A 75 -1.47 5.05 -21.21
N ASN A 76 -2.16 5.47 -20.14
CA ASN A 76 -1.92 4.99 -18.79
C ASN A 76 -2.20 3.49 -18.64
N LEU A 77 -3.28 2.97 -19.25
CA LEU A 77 -3.57 1.53 -19.23
C LEU A 77 -2.47 0.71 -19.94
N ARG A 78 -2.03 1.14 -21.13
CA ARG A 78 -0.92 0.48 -21.84
C ARG A 78 0.37 0.49 -21.01
N TYR A 79 0.68 1.62 -20.38
CA TYR A 79 1.83 1.75 -19.50
C TYR A 79 1.71 0.84 -18.26
N PHE A 80 0.53 0.77 -17.65
CA PHE A 80 0.25 -0.13 -16.54
C PHE A 80 0.45 -1.59 -16.93
N ILE A 81 -0.13 -2.05 -18.04
CA ILE A 81 0.02 -3.45 -18.50
C ILE A 81 1.49 -3.78 -18.73
N LYS A 82 2.25 -2.88 -19.38
CA LYS A 82 3.69 -3.06 -19.60
C LYS A 82 4.48 -3.21 -18.28
N GLN A 83 4.08 -2.51 -17.23
CA GLN A 83 4.72 -2.60 -15.92
C GLN A 83 4.21 -3.76 -15.06
N ALA A 84 2.95 -4.14 -15.22
CA ALA A 84 2.28 -5.16 -14.42
C ALA A 84 2.66 -6.58 -14.85
N TRP A 85 3.10 -6.77 -16.09
CA TRP A 85 3.48 -8.10 -16.59
C TRP A 85 4.61 -8.75 -15.78
N LEU A 86 5.64 -7.98 -15.42
CA LEU A 86 6.78 -8.49 -14.68
C LEU A 86 6.41 -8.98 -13.26
N PRO A 87 5.72 -8.20 -12.40
CA PRO A 87 5.28 -8.70 -11.10
C PRO A 87 4.30 -9.87 -11.20
N LEU A 88 3.48 -9.94 -12.25
CA LEU A 88 2.62 -11.10 -12.50
C LEU A 88 3.43 -12.36 -12.80
N ILE A 89 4.55 -12.27 -13.50
CA ILE A 89 5.47 -13.40 -13.69
C ILE A 89 6.04 -13.87 -12.35
N PHE A 90 6.47 -12.95 -11.47
CA PHE A 90 6.95 -13.32 -10.14
C PHE A 90 5.87 -14.08 -9.34
N ILE A 91 4.65 -13.56 -9.31
CA ILE A 91 3.51 -14.25 -8.67
C ILE A 91 3.31 -15.64 -9.30
N LEU A 92 3.33 -15.73 -10.63
CA LEU A 92 3.15 -17.00 -11.33
C LEU A 92 4.23 -18.04 -10.97
N ILE A 93 5.49 -17.62 -10.83
CA ILE A 93 6.60 -18.48 -10.39
C ILE A 93 6.36 -18.97 -8.96
N GLY A 94 5.91 -18.07 -8.07
CA GLY A 94 5.60 -18.46 -6.69
C GLY A 94 4.50 -19.52 -6.65
N PHE A 95 3.36 -19.23 -7.28
CA PHE A 95 2.22 -20.16 -7.31
C PHE A 95 2.50 -21.47 -8.06
N SER A 96 3.33 -21.45 -9.10
CA SER A 96 3.72 -22.68 -9.79
C SER A 96 4.60 -23.57 -8.92
N ALA A 97 5.50 -23.01 -8.10
CA ALA A 97 6.27 -23.78 -7.12
C ALA A 97 5.37 -24.50 -6.11
N LEU A 98 4.36 -23.81 -5.59
CA LEU A 98 3.38 -24.40 -4.68
C LEU A 98 2.53 -25.49 -5.37
N ALA A 99 2.08 -25.24 -6.60
CA ALA A 99 1.33 -26.23 -7.37
C ALA A 99 2.15 -27.50 -7.66
N ILE A 100 3.45 -27.36 -7.94
CA ILE A 100 4.37 -28.50 -8.14
C ILE A 100 4.52 -29.30 -6.84
N HIS A 101 4.62 -28.64 -5.69
CA HIS A 101 4.69 -29.30 -4.38
C HIS A 101 3.42 -30.14 -4.13
N ASN A 102 2.24 -29.53 -4.26
CA ASN A 102 0.97 -30.21 -4.03
C ASN A 102 0.76 -31.40 -4.98
N TYR A 103 1.13 -31.24 -6.25
CA TYR A 103 1.06 -32.33 -7.23
C TYR A 103 1.98 -33.50 -6.87
N ARG A 104 3.20 -33.24 -6.39
CA ARG A 104 4.15 -34.28 -5.96
C ARG A 104 3.68 -35.02 -4.71
N ASN A 105 2.99 -34.34 -3.81
CA ASN A 105 2.52 -34.90 -2.54
C ASN A 105 1.11 -35.48 -2.64
N GLY A 106 0.78 -36.11 -3.78
CA GLY A 106 -0.49 -36.83 -3.95
C GLY A 106 -1.72 -35.94 -4.19
N GLY A 107 -1.52 -34.66 -4.52
CA GLY A 107 -2.60 -33.71 -4.80
C GLY A 107 -3.20 -33.09 -3.54
N ASP A 108 -2.45 -33.02 -2.44
CA ASP A 108 -2.89 -32.32 -1.23
C ASP A 108 -2.86 -30.79 -1.44
N TRP A 109 -4.04 -30.20 -1.62
CA TRP A 109 -4.22 -28.75 -1.73
C TRP A 109 -4.46 -28.06 -0.39
N THR A 110 -4.46 -28.81 0.71
CA THR A 110 -4.62 -28.27 2.07
C THR A 110 -3.29 -27.87 2.70
N TYR A 111 -2.17 -28.15 2.03
CA TYR A 111 -0.84 -27.78 2.45
C TYR A 111 -0.72 -26.27 2.74
N ASN A 112 -0.24 -25.94 3.94
CA ASN A 112 0.02 -24.57 4.36
C ASN A 112 1.50 -24.21 4.13
N PRO A 113 1.84 -23.35 3.16
CA PRO A 113 3.22 -22.96 2.88
C PRO A 113 3.87 -22.10 3.98
N PHE A 114 3.12 -21.66 5.00
CA PHE A 114 3.63 -20.88 6.13
C PHE A 114 3.81 -21.71 7.40
N ASN A 115 3.66 -23.03 7.34
CA ASN A 115 3.87 -23.88 8.50
C ASN A 115 5.36 -23.88 8.95
N THR A 116 5.63 -24.34 10.17
CA THR A 116 6.95 -24.34 10.81
C THR A 116 7.70 -25.68 10.72
N VAL A 117 7.15 -26.69 10.04
CA VAL A 117 7.74 -28.02 9.92
C VAL A 117 8.47 -28.15 8.58
N ASP A 118 7.75 -27.91 7.49
CA ASP A 118 8.23 -28.03 6.11
C ASP A 118 7.78 -26.84 5.25
N GLY A 119 7.39 -25.72 5.87
CA GLY A 119 6.98 -24.48 5.22
C GLY A 119 7.98 -23.33 5.41
N PHE A 120 7.62 -22.14 4.93
CA PHE A 120 8.41 -20.91 5.10
C PHE A 120 8.56 -20.51 6.58
N GLY A 121 7.67 -20.98 7.45
CA GLY A 121 7.71 -20.69 8.89
C GLY A 121 8.98 -21.21 9.56
N THR A 122 9.68 -22.19 8.98
CA THR A 122 10.98 -22.69 9.48
C THR A 122 12.05 -21.60 9.56
N LEU A 123 11.99 -20.58 8.69
CA LEU A 123 12.96 -19.49 8.63
C LEU A 123 12.68 -18.33 9.60
N VAL A 124 11.57 -18.40 10.34
CA VAL A 124 11.09 -17.30 11.17
C VAL A 124 10.93 -17.78 12.61
N TYR A 125 11.24 -16.89 13.56
CA TYR A 125 10.88 -17.12 14.95
C TYR A 125 9.36 -17.18 15.09
N THR A 126 8.87 -18.26 15.68
CA THR A 126 7.49 -18.33 16.13
C THR A 126 7.45 -18.49 17.64
N TRP A 127 6.40 -17.95 18.25
CA TRP A 127 6.19 -18.00 19.68
C TRP A 127 4.91 -18.77 19.99
N ASP A 128 4.92 -19.52 21.08
CA ASP A 128 3.74 -20.26 21.52
C ASP A 128 2.82 -19.37 22.36
N PHE A 129 1.70 -18.95 21.77
CA PHE A 129 0.67 -18.15 22.42
C PHE A 129 -0.43 -19.00 23.07
N SER A 130 -0.28 -20.33 23.10
CA SER A 130 -1.29 -21.26 23.60
C SER A 130 -1.19 -21.51 25.11
N ASP A 131 -0.04 -21.19 25.71
CA ASP A 131 0.21 -21.37 27.13
C ASP A 131 -0.73 -20.47 27.95
N PRO A 132 -1.67 -21.00 28.76
CA PRO A 132 -2.61 -20.18 29.54
C PRO A 132 -1.91 -19.29 30.57
N GLU A 133 -0.69 -19.64 31.00
CA GLU A 133 0.05 -18.93 32.04
C GLU A 133 0.55 -17.55 31.56
N ILE A 134 0.61 -17.30 30.25
CA ILE A 134 1.03 -16.00 29.70
C ILE A 134 -0.07 -14.93 29.79
N TYR A 135 -1.30 -15.32 30.10
CA TYR A 135 -2.45 -14.41 30.16
C TYR A 135 -2.90 -14.17 31.61
N SER A 136 -3.09 -12.90 31.94
CA SER A 136 -3.67 -12.46 33.21
C SER A 136 -5.02 -11.79 32.97
N ASN A 137 -5.97 -11.97 33.89
CA ASN A 137 -7.28 -11.31 33.83
C ASN A 137 -7.25 -10.01 34.61
N ILE A 138 -7.47 -8.89 33.93
CA ILE A 138 -7.54 -7.56 34.55
C ILE A 138 -8.83 -6.88 34.07
N PHE A 139 -9.67 -6.44 35.01
CA PHE A 139 -10.99 -5.85 34.73
C PHE A 139 -11.92 -6.72 33.85
N GLY A 140 -11.81 -8.05 33.96
CA GLY A 140 -12.59 -8.99 33.13
C GLY A 140 -12.10 -9.13 31.69
N VAL A 141 -10.92 -8.58 31.38
CA VAL A 141 -10.25 -8.71 30.08
C VAL A 141 -8.98 -9.54 30.27
N THR A 142 -8.81 -10.59 29.46
CA THR A 142 -7.55 -11.35 29.38
C THR A 142 -6.51 -10.54 28.62
N VAL A 143 -5.41 -10.23 29.29
CA VAL A 143 -4.28 -9.46 28.73
C VAL A 143 -3.00 -10.29 28.87
N LEU A 144 -2.12 -10.19 27.87
CA LEU A 144 -0.80 -10.80 27.90
C LEU A 144 0.03 -10.20 29.06
N SER A 145 0.39 -11.00 30.05
CA SER A 145 1.24 -10.61 31.19
C SER A 145 2.71 -10.95 30.98
N ASP A 146 3.00 -12.10 30.35
CA ASP A 146 4.35 -12.59 30.13
C ASP A 146 4.65 -12.79 28.65
N TRP A 147 5.94 -12.74 28.30
CA TRP A 147 6.36 -12.99 26.93
C TRP A 147 6.32 -14.49 26.63
N PRO A 148 5.70 -14.91 25.51
CA PRO A 148 5.59 -16.33 25.16
C PRO A 148 6.94 -16.98 24.91
N LYS A 149 7.03 -18.28 25.17
CA LYS A 149 8.23 -19.09 24.87
C LYS A 149 8.40 -19.23 23.36
N VAL A 150 9.65 -19.36 22.92
CA VAL A 150 9.97 -19.61 21.51
C VAL A 150 9.52 -21.02 21.15
N SER A 151 8.72 -21.15 20.10
CA SER A 151 8.21 -22.41 19.56
C SER A 151 9.06 -22.94 18.41
N ASN A 152 9.53 -22.05 17.54
CA ASN A 152 10.42 -22.38 16.42
C ASN A 152 11.59 -21.42 16.37
N GLU A 153 12.79 -21.98 16.19
CA GLU A 153 14.00 -21.22 15.90
C GLU A 153 14.31 -21.28 14.40
N PRO A 154 14.83 -20.19 13.78
CA PRO A 154 15.15 -20.16 12.37
C PRO A 154 16.16 -21.25 11.97
N HIS A 155 15.73 -22.15 11.11
CA HIS A 155 16.59 -23.17 10.53
C HIS A 155 16.17 -23.46 9.09
N PHE A 156 17.12 -23.91 8.28
CA PHE A 156 16.87 -24.19 6.87
C PHE A 156 16.53 -25.67 6.67
N VAL A 157 15.33 -25.92 6.13
CA VAL A 157 14.81 -27.25 5.78
C VAL A 157 14.72 -27.39 4.26
N MET A 158 15.25 -28.48 3.69
CA MET A 158 15.30 -28.70 2.24
C MET A 158 13.93 -29.01 1.65
N GLU A 159 13.11 -29.73 2.40
CA GLU A 159 11.74 -30.13 2.06
C GLU A 159 10.85 -28.91 1.83
N ALA A 160 11.16 -27.79 2.50
CA ALA A 160 10.45 -26.52 2.43
C ALA A 160 10.84 -25.63 1.23
N ILE A 161 11.70 -26.10 0.32
CA ILE A 161 12.20 -25.28 -0.81
C ILE A 161 11.08 -24.65 -1.64
N TYR A 162 9.99 -25.39 -1.87
CA TYR A 162 8.84 -24.91 -2.64
C TYR A 162 8.12 -23.77 -1.91
N SER A 163 8.01 -23.85 -0.59
CA SER A 163 7.44 -22.80 0.26
C SER A 163 8.32 -21.56 0.29
N TYR A 164 9.64 -21.71 0.30
CA TYR A 164 10.56 -20.58 0.18
C TYR A 164 10.40 -19.83 -1.15
N VAL A 165 10.38 -20.57 -2.27
CA VAL A 165 10.16 -19.99 -3.59
C VAL A 165 8.78 -19.33 -3.66
N PHE A 166 7.74 -20.02 -3.19
CA PHE A 166 6.37 -19.48 -3.16
C PHE A 166 6.31 -18.14 -2.42
N VAL A 167 6.78 -18.09 -1.17
CA VAL A 167 6.66 -16.89 -0.34
C VAL A 167 7.49 -15.75 -0.91
N VAL A 168 8.75 -15.97 -1.26
CA VAL A 168 9.63 -14.91 -1.75
C VAL A 168 9.11 -14.31 -3.06
N PHE A 169 8.80 -15.15 -4.05
CA PHE A 169 8.35 -14.67 -5.36
C PHE A 169 6.94 -14.07 -5.32
N SER A 170 6.02 -14.68 -4.57
CA SER A 170 4.67 -14.14 -4.40
C SER A 170 4.69 -12.81 -3.65
N PHE A 171 5.51 -12.67 -2.60
CA PHE A 171 5.59 -11.44 -1.82
C PHE A 171 6.21 -10.30 -2.62
N ILE A 172 7.34 -10.53 -3.29
CA ILE A 172 7.97 -9.54 -4.17
C ILE A 172 7.02 -9.13 -5.29
N GLY A 173 6.40 -10.12 -5.96
CA GLY A 173 5.46 -9.88 -7.04
C GLY A 173 4.23 -9.09 -6.59
N LEU A 174 3.65 -9.43 -5.44
CA LEU A 174 2.47 -8.76 -4.90
C LEU A 174 2.79 -7.33 -4.47
N LEU A 175 3.87 -7.09 -3.73
CA LEU A 175 4.29 -5.73 -3.35
C LEU A 175 4.54 -4.86 -4.58
N TRP A 176 5.26 -5.38 -5.57
CA TRP A 176 5.54 -4.65 -6.79
C TRP A 176 4.25 -4.38 -7.58
N TYR A 177 3.35 -5.35 -7.70
CA TYR A 177 2.04 -5.16 -8.35
C TYR A 177 1.20 -4.07 -7.66
N LEU A 178 1.21 -4.02 -6.32
CA LEU A 178 0.54 -2.97 -5.55
C LEU A 178 1.11 -1.58 -5.86
N ILE A 179 2.45 -1.44 -5.92
CA ILE A 179 3.10 -0.17 -6.29
C ILE A 179 2.70 0.28 -7.70
N VAL A 180 2.67 -0.64 -8.66
CA VAL A 180 2.28 -0.36 -10.06
C VAL A 180 0.81 0.03 -10.14
N SER A 181 -0.06 -0.64 -9.38
CA SER A 181 -1.49 -0.34 -9.26
C SER A 181 -1.76 1.04 -8.65
N GLN A 182 -1.07 1.37 -7.55
CA GLN A 182 -1.11 2.71 -6.96
C GLN A 182 -0.65 3.77 -7.97
N GLY A 183 0.42 3.50 -8.72
CA GLY A 183 0.89 4.37 -9.78
C GLY A 183 -0.16 4.61 -10.88
N TYR A 184 -0.91 3.57 -11.27
CA TYR A 184 -2.00 3.70 -12.23
C TYR A 184 -3.13 4.61 -11.72
N LEU A 185 -3.54 4.44 -10.47
CA LEU A 185 -4.55 5.29 -9.83
C LEU A 185 -4.08 6.74 -9.74
N ALA A 186 -2.85 6.96 -9.26
CA ALA A 186 -2.26 8.29 -9.15
C ALA A 186 -2.21 9.03 -10.49
N ARG A 187 -1.78 8.37 -11.56
CA ARG A 187 -1.76 8.95 -12.92
C ARG A 187 -3.17 9.23 -13.44
N THR A 188 -4.16 8.40 -13.09
CA THR A 188 -5.55 8.63 -13.48
C THR A 188 -6.13 9.87 -12.81
N LEU A 189 -5.90 10.04 -11.50
CA LEU A 189 -6.32 11.24 -10.77
C LEU A 189 -5.64 12.49 -11.34
N ARG A 190 -4.32 12.43 -11.57
CA ARG A 190 -3.56 13.52 -12.20
C ARG A 190 -4.09 13.90 -13.58
N ALA A 191 -4.45 12.92 -14.42
CA ALA A 191 -5.04 13.19 -15.73
C ALA A 191 -6.40 13.90 -15.64
N ILE A 192 -7.22 13.57 -14.62
CA ILE A 192 -8.50 14.26 -14.36
C ILE A 192 -8.23 15.71 -13.95
N GLU A 193 -7.27 15.96 -13.07
CA GLU A 193 -6.87 17.32 -12.66
C GLU A 193 -6.36 18.14 -13.85
N LEU A 194 -5.41 17.59 -14.63
CA LEU A 194 -4.84 18.27 -15.80
C LEU A 194 -5.90 18.59 -16.85
N SER A 195 -6.84 17.68 -17.09
CA SER A 195 -7.93 17.94 -18.03
C SER A 195 -8.85 19.09 -17.61
N LYS A 196 -8.91 19.43 -16.32
CA LYS A 196 -9.64 20.62 -15.89
C LYS A 196 -8.76 21.84 -16.14
N LYS A 197 -7.54 21.83 -15.59
CA LYS A 197 -6.61 22.98 -15.63
C LYS A 197 -6.20 23.43 -17.04
N VAL A 198 -5.92 22.50 -17.95
CA VAL A 198 -5.46 22.84 -19.31
C VAL A 198 -6.57 23.48 -20.16
N PHE A 199 -7.83 23.14 -19.90
CA PHE A 199 -8.99 23.64 -20.64
C PHE A 199 -9.80 24.67 -19.82
N GLU A 200 -9.26 25.11 -18.70
CA GLU A 200 -9.88 26.10 -17.83
C GLU A 200 -9.74 27.48 -18.47
N LYS A 201 -10.88 28.07 -18.83
CA LYS A 201 -10.96 29.46 -19.27
C LYS A 201 -11.19 30.33 -18.04
N SER A 202 -10.13 30.62 -17.30
CA SER A 202 -10.19 31.49 -16.12
C SER A 202 -9.76 32.92 -16.46
N LEU A 203 -10.50 33.91 -15.97
CA LEU A 203 -10.17 35.34 -16.03
C LEU A 203 -9.30 35.78 -14.83
N GLU A 204 -8.90 34.86 -13.96
CA GLU A 204 -8.22 35.15 -12.68
C GLU A 204 -6.82 35.76 -12.88
N ASN A 205 -6.23 35.61 -14.07
CA ASN A 205 -5.02 36.32 -14.50
C ASN A 205 -5.29 37.32 -15.66
N PHE A 206 -6.54 37.72 -15.89
CA PHE A 206 -6.92 38.63 -16.98
C PHE A 206 -6.66 40.08 -16.58
N ASN A 207 -5.68 40.73 -17.23
CA ASN A 207 -5.41 42.15 -17.07
C ASN A 207 -5.93 42.94 -18.29
N GLN A 208 -7.03 43.66 -18.11
CA GLN A 208 -7.63 44.51 -19.16
C GLN A 208 -6.65 45.57 -19.71
N ASN A 209 -5.67 46.00 -18.91
CA ASN A 209 -4.69 47.02 -19.31
C ASN A 209 -3.62 46.51 -20.28
N THR A 210 -3.62 45.21 -20.59
CA THR A 210 -2.72 44.59 -21.59
C THR A 210 -3.41 44.31 -22.92
N LEU A 211 -4.68 44.73 -23.06
CA LEU A 211 -5.40 44.59 -24.31
C LEU A 211 -4.79 45.53 -25.37
N PRO A 212 -4.68 45.09 -26.64
CA PRO A 212 -4.33 46.00 -27.72
C PRO A 212 -5.34 47.16 -27.77
N PRO A 213 -4.89 48.39 -28.11
CA PRO A 213 -5.77 49.54 -28.17
C PRO A 213 -6.95 49.27 -29.09
N ASN A 214 -8.12 49.78 -28.70
CA ASN A 214 -9.35 49.60 -29.47
C ASN A 214 -9.11 50.15 -30.89
N PRO A 215 -9.26 49.37 -31.98
CA PRO A 215 -9.07 49.87 -33.34
C PRO A 215 -9.91 51.12 -33.66
N ASP A 216 -11.05 51.29 -32.97
CA ASP A 216 -11.94 52.45 -33.13
C ASP A 216 -11.42 53.73 -32.43
N SER A 217 -10.46 53.59 -31.51
CA SER A 217 -9.82 54.73 -30.81
C SER A 217 -8.70 55.39 -31.61
N LEU A 218 -8.29 54.79 -32.74
CA LEU A 218 -7.29 55.34 -33.66
C LEU A 218 -7.92 56.13 -34.83
N GLN A 219 -9.25 56.29 -34.83
CA GLN A 219 -10.01 57.01 -35.85
C GLN A 219 -10.64 58.33 -35.37
N GLN A 220 -10.27 58.82 -34.18
CA GLN A 220 -10.62 60.16 -33.68
C GLN A 220 -9.37 61.04 -33.62
#